data_AF-A0A7C0WYD8-F1
#
_entry.id   AF-A0A7C0WYD8-F1
#
_cell.length_a   1.000
_cell.length_b   1.000
_cell.length_c   1.000
_cell.angle_alpha   90.00
_cell.angle_beta   90.00
_cell.angle_gamma   90.00
#
_symmetry.space_group_name_H-M   'P 1'
#
loop_
_entity.id
_entity.type
_entity.pdbx_description
1 polymer ?
#
loop_
_entity_poly.entity_id
_entity_poly.type
_entity_poly.pdbx_seq_one_letter_code
_entity_poly.pdbx_strand_id
1 'polypeptide(L)'
;MSKQEIVVNLAKKLLGRRYKYGADLKEAPRFFDCSSFVCYLFQQVGIKLPRCTIEQIDVGKEIPLEEIQPGDLIFVKGGYGRYNPKHPDGVGHVGIYVGDGWVIHACSKKKRGKEVGKVIKTSLKKYLKLQLRGIRRVLDFKDQKILLHACCGICAVYPIKLLKKEFGKVFVYFYNPNIWPEEEYQRRLEVAKIVSKILKVKLIEGKYEPEKFKKEVEVFPLEKEGGERCQKCY
;
A
#
# COMPACT_ATOMS: atom_id res chain seq x y z
N MET A 1 -7.64 -11.23 -5.48
CA MET A 1 -6.20 -11.40 -5.21
C MET A 1 -5.74 -10.26 -4.32
N SER A 2 -4.84 -10.50 -3.36
CA SER A 2 -4.23 -9.44 -2.55
C SER A 2 -3.22 -8.64 -3.39
N LYS A 3 -2.88 -7.40 -2.97
CA LYS A 3 -1.82 -6.61 -3.63
C LYS A 3 -0.49 -7.37 -3.68
N GLN A 4 -0.19 -8.12 -2.61
CA GLN A 4 0.98 -9.00 -2.51
C GLN A 4 0.99 -10.10 -3.57
N GLU A 5 -0.12 -10.82 -3.75
CA GLU A 5 -0.25 -11.85 -4.79
C GLU A 5 -0.06 -11.25 -6.19
N ILE A 6 -0.65 -10.07 -6.46
CA ILE A 6 -0.52 -9.38 -7.75
C ILE A 6 0.95 -9.07 -8.04
N VAL A 7 1.65 -8.44 -7.08
CA VAL A 7 3.06 -8.05 -7.22
C VAL A 7 3.95 -9.27 -7.45
N VAL A 8 3.79 -10.33 -6.65
CA VAL A 8 4.61 -11.55 -6.76
C VAL A 8 4.35 -12.29 -8.08
N ASN A 9 3.09 -12.43 -8.49
CA ASN A 9 2.74 -13.08 -9.75
C ASN A 9 3.24 -12.29 -10.96
N LEU A 10 3.17 -10.96 -10.90
CA LEU A 10 3.73 -10.10 -11.94
C LEU A 10 5.26 -10.24 -12.02
N ALA A 11 5.95 -10.24 -10.89
CA ALA A 11 7.40 -10.45 -10.85
C ALA A 11 7.80 -11.77 -11.54
N LYS A 12 7.05 -12.86 -11.30
CA LYS A 12 7.24 -14.15 -11.96
C LYS A 12 7.00 -14.06 -13.48
N LYS A 13 5.95 -13.37 -13.93
CA LYS A 13 5.64 -13.17 -15.37
C LYS A 13 6.69 -12.35 -16.12
N LEU A 14 7.43 -11.49 -15.42
CA LEU A 14 8.45 -10.62 -16.02
C LEU A 14 9.85 -11.24 -16.04
N LEU A 15 10.01 -12.50 -15.64
CA LEU A 15 11.27 -13.22 -15.78
C LEU A 15 11.75 -13.21 -17.24
N GLY A 16 13.04 -12.95 -17.44
CA GLY A 16 13.66 -12.88 -18.76
C GLY A 16 13.59 -11.52 -19.47
N ARG A 17 12.81 -10.54 -18.97
CA ARG A 17 12.81 -9.17 -19.52
C ARG A 17 14.20 -8.54 -19.44
N ARG A 18 14.56 -7.73 -20.45
CA ARG A 18 15.93 -7.23 -20.61
C ARG A 18 16.30 -6.21 -19.54
N TYR A 19 17.54 -6.24 -19.10
CA TYR A 19 18.09 -5.22 -18.22
C TYR A 19 18.66 -4.06 -19.06
N LYS A 20 18.44 -2.83 -18.62
CA LYS A 20 19.11 -1.62 -19.11
C LYS A 20 19.39 -0.73 -17.91
N TYR A 21 20.66 -0.37 -17.70
CA TYR A 21 21.05 0.52 -16.60
C TYR A 21 20.33 1.87 -16.73
N GLY A 22 19.72 2.35 -15.64
CA GLY A 22 18.99 3.62 -15.63
C GLY A 22 17.65 3.60 -16.39
N ALA A 23 17.10 2.43 -16.73
CA ALA A 23 15.84 2.34 -17.49
C ALA A 23 14.70 3.13 -16.84
N ASP A 24 14.02 3.97 -17.61
CA ASP A 24 12.84 4.71 -17.14
C ASP A 24 11.61 3.78 -17.03
N LEU A 25 10.63 4.15 -16.19
CA LEU A 25 9.35 3.45 -16.11
C LEU A 25 8.61 3.42 -17.46
N LYS A 26 8.78 4.43 -18.31
CA LYS A 26 8.22 4.47 -19.67
C LYS A 26 8.77 3.37 -20.58
N GLU A 27 9.92 2.80 -20.27
CA GLU A 27 10.51 1.69 -21.02
C GLU A 27 10.02 0.31 -20.56
N ALA A 28 9.25 0.27 -19.47
CA ALA A 28 8.61 -0.96 -19.00
C ALA A 28 7.43 -1.36 -19.93
N PRO A 29 7.16 -2.66 -20.12
CA PRO A 29 7.86 -3.81 -19.55
C PRO A 29 9.02 -4.33 -20.42
N ARG A 30 9.52 -3.55 -21.39
CA ARG A 30 10.55 -3.98 -22.34
C ARG A 30 11.94 -4.02 -21.68
N PHE A 31 12.25 -3.00 -20.89
CA PHE A 31 13.52 -2.85 -20.18
C PHE A 31 13.32 -2.50 -18.71
N PHE A 32 14.24 -2.95 -17.87
CA PHE A 32 14.28 -2.63 -16.45
C PHE A 32 15.70 -2.44 -15.93
N ASP A 33 15.89 -1.61 -14.92
CA ASP A 33 16.98 -1.77 -13.96
C ASP A 33 16.42 -2.33 -12.63
N CYS A 34 17.28 -2.47 -11.61
CA CYS A 34 16.86 -3.08 -10.35
C CYS A 34 15.74 -2.31 -9.66
N SER A 35 15.86 -0.98 -9.56
CA SER A 35 14.87 -0.15 -8.88
C SER A 35 13.65 0.15 -9.75
N SER A 36 13.79 0.34 -11.08
CA SER A 36 12.66 0.55 -11.97
C SER A 36 11.80 -0.69 -12.16
N PHE A 37 12.40 -1.89 -12.06
CA PHE A 37 11.65 -3.15 -11.96
C PHE A 37 10.69 -3.14 -10.78
N VAL A 38 11.19 -2.80 -9.59
CA VAL A 38 10.36 -2.76 -8.38
C VAL A 38 9.34 -1.63 -8.43
N CYS A 39 9.71 -0.44 -8.91
CA CYS A 39 8.75 0.65 -9.14
C CYS A 39 7.59 0.19 -10.02
N TYR A 40 7.87 -0.49 -11.13
CA TYR A 40 6.84 -0.97 -12.05
C TYR A 40 5.90 -1.98 -11.39
N LEU A 41 6.44 -2.94 -10.62
CA LEU A 41 5.64 -3.93 -9.90
C LEU A 41 4.66 -3.26 -8.93
N PHE A 42 5.14 -2.32 -8.13
CA PHE A 42 4.35 -1.64 -7.11
C PHE A 42 3.36 -0.63 -7.69
N GLN A 43 3.69 -0.02 -8.84
CA GLN A 43 2.78 0.86 -9.55
C GLN A 43 1.51 0.13 -10.01
N GLN A 44 1.59 -1.17 -10.34
CA GLN A 44 0.41 -1.97 -10.72
C GLN A 44 -0.60 -2.16 -9.57
N VAL A 45 -0.17 -1.91 -8.33
CA VAL A 45 -1.04 -1.96 -7.14
C VAL A 45 -1.24 -0.58 -6.52
N GLY A 46 -0.97 0.48 -7.28
CA GLY A 46 -1.21 1.87 -6.90
C GLY A 46 -0.16 2.48 -5.96
N ILE A 47 0.98 1.81 -5.74
CA ILE A 47 2.04 2.28 -4.85
C ILE A 47 3.17 2.90 -5.67
N LYS A 48 3.44 4.19 -5.44
CA LYS A 48 4.57 4.89 -6.05
C LYS A 48 5.79 4.77 -5.15
N LEU A 49 6.84 4.14 -5.67
CA LEU A 49 8.13 4.05 -5.00
C LEU A 49 9.12 5.07 -5.56
N PRO A 50 10.05 5.60 -4.75
CA PRO A 50 11.18 6.41 -5.24
C PRO A 50 11.96 5.70 -6.33
N ARG A 51 12.58 6.45 -7.24
CA ARG A 51 13.28 5.88 -8.40
C ARG A 51 14.62 5.23 -8.01
N CYS A 52 15.29 5.76 -6.99
CA CYS A 52 16.62 5.32 -6.59
C CYS A 52 16.57 4.31 -5.44
N THR A 53 17.38 3.25 -5.54
CA THR A 53 17.47 2.19 -4.53
C THR A 53 17.77 2.72 -3.12
N ILE A 54 18.61 3.75 -3.02
CA ILE A 54 19.00 4.37 -1.73
C ILE A 54 17.86 5.16 -1.07
N GLU A 55 16.83 5.52 -1.82
CA GLU A 55 15.61 6.15 -1.27
C GLU A 55 14.55 5.07 -1.00
N GLN A 56 14.48 4.05 -1.85
CA GLN A 56 13.55 2.93 -1.69
C GLN A 56 13.77 2.15 -0.39
N ILE A 57 15.02 2.03 0.07
CA ILE A 57 15.33 1.37 1.34
C ILE A 57 14.73 2.12 2.55
N ASP A 58 14.34 3.38 2.43
CA ASP A 58 13.69 4.12 3.52
C ASP A 58 12.16 3.96 3.52
N VAL A 59 11.59 3.23 2.54
CA VAL A 59 10.15 3.08 2.38
C VAL A 59 9.64 1.80 3.02
N GLY A 60 8.57 1.92 3.80
CA GLY A 60 7.90 0.78 4.43
C GLY A 60 8.53 0.38 5.77
N LYS A 61 8.10 -0.77 6.29
CA LYS A 61 8.53 -1.29 7.60
C LYS A 61 9.82 -2.10 7.44
N GLU A 62 10.76 -1.94 8.37
CA GLU A 62 11.92 -2.86 8.46
C GLU A 62 11.47 -4.24 8.91
N ILE A 63 11.95 -5.28 8.23
CA ILE A 63 11.62 -6.67 8.56
C ILE A 63 12.92 -7.44 8.86
N PRO A 64 13.00 -8.18 9.97
CA PRO A 64 14.10 -9.11 10.21
C PRO A 64 14.03 -10.28 9.23
N LEU A 65 15.17 -10.90 8.89
CA LEU A 65 15.25 -11.93 7.85
C LEU A 65 14.33 -13.13 8.12
N GLU A 66 14.14 -13.44 9.40
CA GLU A 66 13.33 -14.56 9.90
C GLU A 66 11.83 -14.35 9.64
N GLU A 67 11.38 -13.09 9.51
CA GLU A 67 9.99 -12.71 9.26
C GLU A 67 9.70 -12.38 7.80
N ILE A 68 10.64 -12.66 6.89
CA ILE A 68 10.51 -12.30 5.49
C ILE A 68 9.32 -13.01 4.82
N GLN A 69 8.53 -12.26 4.06
CA GLN A 69 7.33 -12.73 3.37
C GLN A 69 7.39 -12.37 1.89
N PRO A 70 6.74 -13.17 1.01
CA PRO A 70 6.68 -12.86 -0.42
C PRO A 70 6.20 -11.41 -0.65
N GLY A 71 6.86 -10.65 -1.50
CA GLY A 71 6.58 -9.23 -1.72
C GLY A 71 7.51 -8.28 -0.97
N ASP A 72 8.26 -8.76 0.03
CA ASP A 72 9.28 -7.96 0.71
C ASP A 72 10.45 -7.62 -0.23
N LEU A 73 10.98 -6.41 -0.09
CA LEU A 73 12.12 -5.91 -0.85
C LEU A 73 13.41 -6.15 -0.08
N ILE A 74 14.38 -6.78 -0.73
CA ILE A 74 15.68 -7.09 -0.15
C ILE A 74 16.73 -6.18 -0.80
N PHE A 75 17.31 -5.32 0.02
CA PHE A 75 18.35 -4.37 -0.36
C PHE A 75 19.72 -4.91 -0.01
N VAL A 76 20.65 -4.80 -0.96
CA VAL A 76 22.04 -5.27 -0.80
C VAL A 76 22.99 -4.20 -1.32
N LYS A 77 24.26 -4.25 -0.90
CA LYS A 77 25.30 -3.34 -1.41
C LYS A 77 25.47 -3.50 -2.92
N GLY A 78 25.48 -4.74 -3.41
CA GLY A 78 25.67 -5.04 -4.83
C GLY A 78 27.06 -4.63 -5.34
N GLY A 79 27.21 -4.56 -6.67
CA GLY A 79 28.50 -4.22 -7.30
C GLY A 79 28.88 -2.73 -7.18
N TYR A 80 27.88 -1.84 -7.12
CA TYR A 80 28.07 -0.39 -7.01
C TYR A 80 27.08 0.17 -5.98
N GLY A 81 27.55 0.37 -4.75
CA GLY A 81 26.75 1.02 -3.71
C GLY A 81 26.64 2.52 -3.95
N ARG A 82 25.44 3.08 -3.74
CA ARG A 82 25.25 4.53 -3.60
C ARG A 82 25.27 4.89 -2.12
N TYR A 83 25.83 6.04 -1.77
CA TYR A 83 26.07 6.45 -0.40
C TYR A 83 25.34 7.76 -0.09
N ASN A 84 24.84 7.89 1.13
CA ASN A 84 24.34 9.15 1.69
C ASN A 84 24.52 9.12 3.23
N PRO A 85 24.29 10.24 3.96
CA PRO A 85 24.47 10.27 5.41
C PRO A 85 23.65 9.24 6.20
N LYS A 86 22.48 8.82 5.67
CA LYS A 86 21.64 7.78 6.29
C LYS A 86 22.14 6.36 6.02
N HIS A 87 22.83 6.16 4.89
CA HIS A 87 23.31 4.88 4.39
C HIS A 87 24.82 4.95 4.07
N PRO A 88 25.69 5.13 5.10
CA PRO A 88 27.13 5.26 4.91
C PRO A 88 27.79 3.98 4.37
N ASP A 89 27.15 2.83 4.57
CA ASP A 89 27.63 1.54 4.07
C ASP A 89 27.24 1.26 2.61
N GLY A 90 26.38 2.11 2.04
CA GLY A 90 25.99 2.11 0.65
C GLY A 90 24.97 1.04 0.25
N VAL A 91 24.03 1.44 -0.61
CA VAL A 91 22.94 0.61 -1.14
C VAL A 91 22.98 0.65 -2.66
N GLY A 92 23.11 -0.50 -3.32
CA GLY A 92 23.32 -0.55 -4.78
C GLY A 92 22.32 -1.39 -5.53
N HIS A 93 21.65 -2.35 -4.88
CA HIS A 93 20.81 -3.30 -5.60
C HIS A 93 19.59 -3.74 -4.78
N VAL A 94 18.48 -3.95 -5.47
CA VAL A 94 17.20 -4.38 -4.89
C VAL A 94 16.61 -5.55 -5.67
N GLY A 95 15.91 -6.41 -4.94
CA GLY A 95 15.20 -7.56 -5.44
C GLY A 95 13.96 -7.81 -4.60
N ILE A 96 13.00 -8.54 -5.15
CA ILE A 96 11.76 -8.87 -4.46
C ILE A 96 11.77 -10.34 -4.06
N TYR A 97 11.49 -10.62 -2.79
CA TYR A 97 11.32 -11.98 -2.31
C TYR A 97 10.00 -12.55 -2.84
N VAL A 98 10.00 -13.78 -3.35
CA VAL A 98 8.80 -14.39 -3.98
C VAL A 98 8.37 -15.70 -3.31
N GLY A 99 8.88 -15.96 -2.11
CA GLY A 99 8.65 -17.20 -1.37
C GLY A 99 9.64 -18.30 -1.69
N ASP A 100 9.59 -19.37 -0.91
CA ASP A 100 10.36 -20.62 -1.08
C ASP A 100 11.88 -20.40 -1.22
N GLY A 101 12.42 -19.38 -0.56
CA GLY A 101 13.85 -19.07 -0.63
C GLY A 101 14.29 -18.47 -1.98
N TRP A 102 13.40 -17.82 -2.72
CA TRP A 102 13.72 -17.21 -4.02
C TRP A 102 13.53 -15.70 -4.05
N VAL A 103 14.43 -15.04 -4.79
CA VAL A 103 14.41 -13.60 -5.05
C VAL A 103 14.37 -13.37 -6.57
N ILE A 104 13.51 -12.46 -7.03
CA ILE A 104 13.49 -12.00 -8.42
C ILE A 104 14.07 -10.59 -8.48
N HIS A 105 15.00 -10.36 -9.40
CA HIS A 105 15.64 -9.06 -9.58
C HIS A 105 16.14 -8.85 -11.01
N ALA A 106 16.19 -7.59 -11.45
CA ALA A 106 16.79 -7.21 -12.72
C ALA A 106 18.28 -6.92 -12.53
N CYS A 107 19.19 -7.69 -13.14
CA CYS A 107 20.63 -7.43 -13.05
C CYS A 107 21.36 -7.57 -14.38
N SER A 108 22.45 -6.82 -14.54
CA SER A 108 23.43 -7.00 -15.62
C SER A 108 24.42 -8.12 -15.30
N LYS A 109 24.96 -8.74 -16.34
CA LYS A 109 26.18 -9.53 -16.31
C LYS A 109 27.12 -9.01 -17.40
N LYS A 110 28.42 -8.90 -17.11
CA LYS A 110 29.40 -8.70 -18.17
C LYS A 110 29.55 -10.01 -18.95
N LYS A 111 29.25 -10.00 -20.24
CA LYS A 111 29.47 -11.15 -21.14
C LYS A 111 30.21 -10.66 -22.39
N ARG A 112 31.44 -11.13 -22.60
CA ARG A 112 32.29 -10.78 -23.76
C ARG A 112 32.41 -9.26 -23.99
N GLY A 113 32.70 -8.51 -22.93
CA GLY A 113 32.87 -7.04 -23.01
C GLY A 113 31.58 -6.21 -23.17
N LYS A 114 30.40 -6.85 -23.37
CA LYS A 114 29.11 -6.18 -23.40
C LYS A 114 28.33 -6.43 -22.11
N GLU A 115 27.74 -5.38 -21.52
CA GLU A 115 26.81 -5.52 -20.40
C GLU A 115 25.46 -5.98 -20.94
N VAL A 116 25.12 -7.25 -20.66
CA VAL A 116 23.83 -7.83 -21.03
C VAL A 116 23.19 -8.35 -19.77
N GLY A 117 21.95 -7.97 -19.50
CA GLY A 117 21.23 -8.41 -18.31
C GLY A 117 19.79 -8.74 -18.57
N LYS A 118 19.15 -9.33 -17.56
CA LYS A 118 17.74 -9.66 -17.57
C LYS A 118 17.17 -9.75 -16.15
N VAL A 119 15.86 -9.78 -16.04
CA VAL A 119 15.15 -10.18 -14.83
C VAL A 119 15.40 -11.67 -14.61
N ILE A 120 16.01 -12.02 -13.49
CA ILE A 120 16.35 -13.40 -13.12
C ILE A 120 15.78 -13.78 -11.77
N LYS A 121 15.67 -15.09 -11.56
CA LYS A 121 15.37 -15.70 -10.27
C LYS A 121 16.67 -16.24 -9.67
N THR A 122 16.97 -15.90 -8.43
CA THR A 122 18.14 -16.36 -7.67
C THR A 122 17.74 -16.86 -6.29
N SER A 123 18.50 -17.81 -5.73
CA SER A 123 18.23 -18.28 -4.38
C SER A 123 18.56 -17.18 -3.37
N LEU A 124 17.75 -17.08 -2.32
CA LEU A 124 17.91 -16.11 -1.24
C LEU A 124 19.30 -16.20 -0.61
N LYS A 125 19.77 -17.43 -0.32
CA LYS A 125 21.13 -17.67 0.18
C LYS A 125 22.22 -17.07 -0.72
N LYS A 126 22.08 -17.17 -2.03
CA LYS A 126 23.04 -16.58 -2.99
C LYS A 126 22.91 -15.06 -3.05
N TYR A 127 21.68 -14.56 -3.01
CA TYR A 127 21.38 -13.14 -3.07
C TYR A 127 21.93 -12.39 -1.84
N LEU A 128 21.80 -12.96 -0.64
CA LEU A 128 22.30 -12.39 0.60
C LEU A 128 23.83 -12.28 0.68
N LYS A 129 24.57 -13.06 -0.14
CA LYS A 129 26.03 -12.91 -0.27
C LYS A 129 26.46 -11.57 -0.88
N LEU A 130 25.53 -10.80 -1.47
CA LEU A 130 25.77 -9.45 -2.01
C LEU A 130 25.83 -8.36 -0.92
N GLN A 131 25.98 -8.77 0.35
CA GLN A 131 25.99 -7.94 1.56
C GLN A 131 24.62 -7.28 1.81
N LEU A 132 23.81 -7.91 2.68
CA LEU A 132 22.50 -7.41 3.09
C LEU A 132 22.63 -6.01 3.70
N ARG A 133 21.74 -5.10 3.28
CA ARG A 133 21.60 -3.75 3.82
C ARG A 133 20.30 -3.54 4.56
N GLY A 134 19.25 -4.23 4.14
CA GLY A 134 17.96 -4.20 4.84
C GLY A 134 16.89 -4.92 4.06
N ILE A 135 15.80 -5.23 4.75
CA ILE A 135 14.59 -5.81 4.15
C ILE A 135 13.43 -4.87 4.50
N ARG A 136 12.65 -4.49 3.49
CA ARG A 136 11.51 -3.59 3.66
C ARG A 136 10.23 -4.24 3.19
N ARG A 137 9.19 -4.16 4.02
CA ARG A 137 7.83 -4.48 3.64
C ARG A 137 7.06 -3.20 3.34
N VAL A 138 6.71 -3.06 2.06
CA VAL A 138 5.94 -1.92 1.55
C VAL A 138 4.44 -2.26 1.48
N LEU A 139 4.09 -3.55 1.41
CA LEU A 139 2.71 -4.03 1.22
C LEU A 139 1.94 -4.26 2.54
N ASP A 140 2.52 -3.91 3.69
CA ASP A 140 1.87 -4.09 4.98
C ASP A 140 1.00 -2.89 5.34
N PHE A 141 -0.26 -2.96 4.94
CA PHE A 141 -1.27 -2.01 5.42
C PHE A 141 -2.05 -2.56 6.62
N LYS A 142 -1.80 -3.81 7.07
CA LYS A 142 -2.57 -4.46 8.15
C LYS A 142 -2.47 -3.75 9.51
N ASP A 143 -1.47 -2.90 9.68
CA ASP A 143 -1.26 -2.10 10.89
C ASP A 143 -1.86 -0.69 10.80
N GLN A 144 -2.33 -0.26 9.62
CA GLN A 144 -2.96 1.05 9.46
C GLN A 144 -4.36 1.07 10.07
N LYS A 145 -4.65 2.15 10.80
CA LYS A 145 -5.97 2.40 11.38
C LYS A 145 -6.82 3.15 10.36
N ILE A 146 -7.88 2.54 9.87
CA ILE A 146 -8.84 3.19 8.97
C ILE A 146 -10.06 3.65 9.77
N LEU A 147 -10.42 4.92 9.65
CA LEU A 147 -11.68 5.46 10.14
C LEU A 147 -12.66 5.53 8.96
N LEU A 148 -13.71 4.71 9.00
CA LEU A 148 -14.79 4.70 8.01
C LEU A 148 -15.96 5.48 8.56
N HIS A 149 -16.29 6.61 7.93
CA HIS A 149 -17.53 7.31 8.20
C HIS A 149 -18.73 6.55 7.62
N ALA A 150 -19.81 6.42 8.40
CA ALA A 150 -21.04 5.77 7.99
C ALA A 150 -22.27 6.46 8.61
N CYS A 151 -23.35 6.58 7.83
CA CYS A 151 -24.66 7.01 8.32
C CYS A 151 -25.71 5.87 8.32
N CYS A 152 -25.30 4.68 7.86
CA CYS A 152 -26.15 3.50 7.73
C CYS A 152 -25.32 2.22 7.96
N GLY A 153 -25.66 1.46 9.01
CA GLY A 153 -24.91 0.26 9.39
C GLY A 153 -24.90 -0.82 8.30
N ILE A 154 -26.02 -1.04 7.61
CA ILE A 154 -26.12 -2.10 6.60
C ILE A 154 -25.28 -1.79 5.35
N CYS A 155 -25.30 -0.55 4.87
CA CYS A 155 -24.49 -0.12 3.73
C CYS A 155 -22.98 -0.19 4.04
N ALA A 156 -22.59 -0.06 5.31
CA ALA A 156 -21.20 -0.16 5.73
C ALA A 156 -20.65 -1.59 5.76
N VAL A 157 -21.49 -2.64 5.70
CA VAL A 157 -21.05 -4.04 5.84
C VAL A 157 -19.98 -4.42 4.83
N TYR A 158 -20.22 -4.15 3.54
CA TYR A 158 -19.27 -4.51 2.48
C TYR A 158 -17.96 -3.71 2.58
N PRO A 159 -17.98 -2.36 2.69
CA PRO A 159 -16.77 -1.57 2.94
C PRO A 159 -15.98 -2.03 4.16
N ILE A 160 -16.63 -2.30 5.30
CA ILE A 160 -15.94 -2.77 6.51
C ILE A 160 -15.22 -4.09 6.24
N LYS A 161 -15.88 -5.07 5.60
CA LYS A 161 -15.25 -6.36 5.28
C LYS A 161 -14.06 -6.20 4.35
N LEU A 162 -14.19 -5.37 3.32
CA LEU A 162 -13.12 -5.10 2.36
C LEU A 162 -11.92 -4.42 3.04
N LEU A 163 -12.18 -3.33 3.77
CA LEU A 163 -11.15 -2.55 4.45
C LEU A 163 -10.48 -3.36 5.56
N LYS A 164 -11.23 -4.20 6.30
CA LYS A 164 -10.66 -5.06 7.33
C LYS A 164 -9.73 -6.12 6.73
N LYS A 165 -10.05 -6.63 5.54
CA LYS A 165 -9.17 -7.56 4.81
C LYS A 165 -7.87 -6.90 4.36
N GLU A 166 -7.94 -5.64 3.93
CA GLU A 166 -6.79 -4.91 3.39
C GLU A 166 -5.92 -4.23 4.46
N PHE A 167 -6.55 -3.63 5.48
CA PHE A 167 -5.90 -2.76 6.47
C PHE A 167 -5.90 -3.32 7.89
N GLY A 168 -6.59 -4.44 8.15
CA GLY A 168 -6.62 -5.09 9.47
C GLY A 168 -7.48 -4.34 10.51
N LYS A 169 -7.14 -3.09 10.83
CA LYS A 169 -7.79 -2.27 11.87
C LYS A 169 -8.72 -1.22 11.27
N VAL A 170 -10.03 -1.49 11.32
CA VAL A 170 -11.09 -0.57 10.89
C VAL A 170 -11.91 -0.11 12.10
N PHE A 171 -12.15 1.20 12.15
CA PHE A 171 -13.02 1.89 13.09
C PHE A 171 -14.18 2.48 12.30
N VAL A 172 -15.39 2.39 12.81
CA VAL A 172 -16.58 2.97 12.18
C VAL A 172 -16.95 4.23 12.95
N TYR A 173 -17.00 5.37 12.28
CA TYR A 173 -17.54 6.61 12.83
C TYR A 173 -18.98 6.77 12.34
N PHE A 174 -19.95 6.61 13.24
CA PHE A 174 -21.35 6.82 12.93
C PHE A 174 -21.73 8.26 13.23
N TYR A 175 -21.98 9.04 12.17
CA TYR A 175 -22.32 10.45 12.29
C TYR A 175 -23.16 10.89 11.11
N ASN A 176 -24.33 11.45 11.37
CA ASN A 176 -25.09 12.19 10.39
C ASN A 176 -26.19 12.95 11.14
N PRO A 177 -25.98 14.23 11.47
CA PRO A 177 -26.93 15.03 12.22
C PRO A 177 -28.18 15.41 11.40
N ASN A 178 -28.17 15.15 10.08
CA ASN A 178 -29.32 15.38 9.19
C ASN A 178 -30.34 14.22 9.19
N ILE A 179 -30.07 13.10 9.88
CA ILE A 179 -31.06 12.02 9.95
C ILE A 179 -32.22 12.49 10.82
N TRP A 180 -33.41 12.56 10.24
CA TRP A 180 -34.63 12.98 10.90
C TRP A 180 -35.78 12.03 10.52
N PRO A 181 -36.76 11.77 11.42
CA PRO A 181 -36.82 12.21 12.80
C PRO A 181 -35.85 11.44 13.72
N GLU A 182 -35.73 11.85 14.99
CA GLU A 182 -34.83 11.24 15.98
C GLU A 182 -34.99 9.71 16.03
N GLU A 183 -36.21 9.19 15.90
CA GLU A 183 -36.46 7.75 15.93
C GLU A 183 -35.73 7.01 14.79
N GLU A 184 -35.59 7.63 13.62
CA GLU A 184 -34.83 7.06 12.50
C GLU A 184 -33.32 7.09 12.77
N TYR A 185 -32.81 8.15 13.42
CA TYR A 185 -31.41 8.20 13.86
C TYR A 185 -31.10 7.07 14.83
N GLN A 186 -31.93 6.89 15.86
CA GLN A 186 -31.78 5.84 16.85
C GLN A 186 -31.84 4.44 16.22
N ARG A 187 -32.79 4.19 15.31
CA ARG A 187 -32.87 2.91 14.57
C ARG A 187 -31.59 2.62 13.78
N ARG A 188 -31.05 3.60 13.06
CA ARG A 188 -29.82 3.43 12.28
C ARG A 188 -28.60 3.22 13.15
N LEU A 189 -28.52 3.92 14.29
CA LEU A 189 -27.46 3.76 15.28
C LEU A 189 -27.50 2.34 15.88
N GLU A 190 -28.67 1.84 16.26
CA GLU A 190 -28.84 0.47 16.76
C GLU A 190 -28.39 -0.57 15.72
N VAL A 191 -28.78 -0.42 14.46
CA VAL A 191 -28.29 -1.29 13.37
C VAL A 191 -26.78 -1.19 13.23
N ALA A 192 -26.19 0.01 13.32
CA ALA A 192 -24.74 0.20 13.26
C ALA A 192 -24.01 -0.47 14.43
N LYS A 193 -24.56 -0.44 15.65
CA LYS A 193 -24.03 -1.17 16.81
C LYS A 193 -24.05 -2.68 16.58
N ILE A 194 -25.17 -3.23 16.09
CA ILE A 194 -25.31 -4.66 15.78
C ILE A 194 -24.28 -5.09 14.74
N VAL A 195 -24.20 -4.37 13.61
CA VAL A 195 -23.24 -4.66 12.54
C VAL A 195 -21.80 -4.58 13.05
N SER A 196 -21.47 -3.56 13.85
CA SER A 196 -20.11 -3.40 14.38
C SER A 196 -19.71 -4.54 15.32
N LYS A 197 -20.64 -5.02 16.15
CA LYS A 197 -20.46 -6.20 17.01
C LYS A 197 -20.25 -7.48 16.19
N ILE A 198 -21.08 -7.72 15.18
CA ILE A 198 -20.96 -8.88 14.28
C ILE A 198 -19.61 -8.87 13.55
N LEU A 199 -19.22 -7.73 13.00
CA LEU A 199 -17.98 -7.59 12.24
C LEU A 199 -16.74 -7.43 13.13
N LYS A 200 -16.90 -7.35 14.45
CA LYS A 200 -15.83 -7.14 15.43
C LYS A 200 -14.99 -5.92 15.08
N VAL A 201 -15.63 -4.77 14.96
CA VAL A 201 -15.00 -3.45 14.73
C VAL A 201 -15.45 -2.47 15.80
N LYS A 202 -14.61 -1.49 16.12
CA LYS A 202 -14.96 -0.45 17.09
C LYS A 202 -15.87 0.58 16.42
N LEU A 203 -17.03 0.80 17.02
CA LEU A 203 -17.94 1.90 16.68
C LEU A 203 -17.56 3.13 17.50
N ILE A 204 -17.56 4.29 16.85
CA ILE A 204 -17.41 5.61 17.44
C ILE A 204 -18.68 6.37 17.09
N GLU A 205 -19.41 6.80 18.10
CA GLU A 205 -20.67 7.52 17.93
C GLU A 205 -20.38 9.02 17.91
N GLY A 206 -20.75 9.68 16.81
CA GLY A 206 -20.70 11.14 16.71
C GLY A 206 -21.87 11.77 17.46
N LYS A 207 -21.71 13.03 17.88
CA LYS A 207 -22.78 13.78 18.55
C LYS A 207 -23.95 13.99 17.59
N TYR A 208 -25.15 13.68 18.06
CA TYR A 208 -26.38 13.97 17.33
C TYR A 208 -26.90 15.35 17.72
N GLU A 209 -26.65 16.35 16.88
CA GLU A 209 -27.00 17.76 17.12
C GLU A 209 -27.82 18.32 15.93
N PRO A 210 -29.04 17.80 15.67
CA PRO A 210 -29.83 18.15 14.48
C PRO A 210 -30.20 19.63 14.41
N GLU A 211 -30.48 20.26 15.56
CA GLU A 211 -30.81 21.69 15.63
C GLU A 211 -29.63 22.59 15.24
N LYS A 212 -28.42 22.18 15.61
CA LYS A 212 -27.20 22.89 15.22
C LYS A 212 -26.97 22.76 13.73
N PHE A 213 -27.08 21.53 13.21
CA PHE A 213 -26.96 21.27 11.77
C PHE A 213 -27.98 22.09 10.97
N LYS A 214 -29.25 22.12 11.41
CA LYS A 214 -30.32 22.89 10.77
C LYS A 214 -29.96 24.38 10.64
N LYS A 215 -29.51 25.01 11.73
CA LYS A 215 -29.07 26.42 11.72
C LYS A 215 -27.93 26.68 10.75
N GLU A 216 -27.00 25.73 10.62
CA GLU A 216 -25.86 25.86 9.71
C GLU A 216 -26.25 25.72 8.23
N VAL A 217 -27.31 24.95 7.91
CA VAL A 217 -27.74 24.74 6.52
C VAL A 217 -28.89 25.65 6.07
N GLU A 218 -29.65 26.24 7.00
CA GLU A 218 -30.76 27.15 6.71
C GLU A 218 -30.34 28.39 5.90
N VAL A 219 -29.08 28.82 6.03
CA VAL A 219 -28.52 29.95 5.25
C VAL A 219 -28.25 29.60 3.78
N PHE A 220 -28.40 28.32 3.38
CA PHE A 220 -28.21 27.83 2.02
C PHE A 220 -29.49 27.24 1.41
N PRO A 221 -30.62 27.99 1.36
CA PRO A 221 -31.93 27.43 0.98
C PRO A 221 -32.04 27.08 -0.51
N LEU A 222 -31.35 27.83 -1.37
CA LEU A 222 -31.41 27.69 -2.83
C LEU A 222 -30.19 26.95 -3.40
N GLU A 223 -29.29 26.51 -2.54
CA GLU A 223 -28.05 25.89 -2.99
C GLU A 223 -28.28 24.48 -3.52
N LYS A 224 -27.68 24.20 -4.68
CA LYS A 224 -27.76 22.91 -5.34
C LYS A 224 -26.89 21.88 -4.62
N GLU A 225 -27.21 20.61 -4.82
CA GLU A 225 -26.35 19.52 -4.40
C GLU A 225 -24.95 19.65 -5.03
N GLY A 226 -23.92 19.43 -4.21
CA GLY A 226 -22.52 19.66 -4.58
C GLY A 226 -21.98 21.07 -4.28
N GLY A 227 -22.81 21.99 -3.77
CA GLY A 227 -22.40 23.34 -3.35
C GLY A 227 -21.79 23.41 -1.93
N GLU A 228 -21.66 24.64 -1.40
CA GLU A 228 -21.14 24.98 -0.07
C GLU A 228 -21.92 24.29 1.06
N ARG A 229 -23.24 24.13 0.94
CA ARG A 229 -24.09 23.36 1.88
C ARG A 229 -23.57 21.95 2.10
N CYS A 230 -23.08 21.28 1.06
CA CYS A 230 -22.56 19.92 1.19
C CYS A 230 -21.30 19.84 2.06
N GLN A 231 -20.52 20.92 2.16
CA GLN A 231 -19.36 21.00 3.05
C GLN A 231 -19.74 21.13 4.53
N LYS A 232 -21.00 21.46 4.84
CA LYS A 232 -21.54 21.54 6.21
C LYS A 232 -22.12 20.22 6.73
N CYS A 233 -22.30 19.23 5.85
CA CYS A 233 -22.90 17.93 6.20
C CYS A 233 -21.96 16.94 6.89
N TYR A 234 -20.65 17.23 6.95
CA TYR A 234 -19.61 16.27 7.34
C TYR A 234 -18.63 16.84 8.35
#